data_AF-A0A9D5PP90-F1
#
_entry.id   AF-A0A9D5PP90-F1
#
_cell.length_a   1.000
_cell.length_b   1.000
_cell.length_c   1.000
_cell.angle_alpha   90.00
_cell.angle_beta   90.00
_cell.angle_gamma   90.00
#
_symmetry.space_group_name_H-M   'P 1'
#
loop_
_entity.id
_entity.type
_entity.pdbx_description
1 polymer ?
#
loop_
_entity_poly.entity_id
_entity_poly.type
_entity_poly.pdbx_seq_one_letter_code
_entity_poly.pdbx_strand_id
1 'polypeptide(L)'
;MKTPRIAKAISHIDEELVLGAAEQKNKSRNSIWIKWGAVAASFAVIVIGIAAYPHLFDKTDVAPTPSGDIINTEEQYSIISSNGIKRRYKSFSVRTENAAIVWPWEYKAVYEKYPLITLDGREYNCRGREISPSLLGSKLGVGEAKGGDIYEDKEYKESFDVYRINGVSEQHLAAVKMEDKYYVFISRQSAPPATLGELFDIYSIPENITLGRFSFEGKDIEDNSYILRNDDYIWSILDGCSAARAQDSVGWHGNRENYISFTLNSEALGVYKTVMYITEKGYLWTNAFDIGALYFIGEDAAARIIEHARSNSDETEAEPYEYTLVGKITEIGDGYLLLDDSSVCADEKDGMVFKVSTEDIRVRRCIEFEKIGVGATVVIRYDGVIREGDLVLGAYGMDRGFIHDGAVVVPE
;
A
#
# COMPACT_ATOMS: atom_id res chain seq x y z
N MET A 1 5.61 27.61 -13.03
CA MET A 1 4.87 27.50 -11.75
C MET A 1 5.61 28.29 -10.68
N LYS A 2 4.90 29.00 -9.79
CA LYS A 2 5.50 29.87 -8.77
C LYS A 2 5.96 29.03 -7.57
N THR A 3 7.24 29.12 -7.24
CA THR A 3 7.87 28.55 -6.04
C THR A 3 7.36 29.27 -4.78
N PRO A 4 6.84 28.59 -3.75
CA PRO A 4 6.51 29.23 -2.48
C PRO A 4 7.79 29.59 -1.70
N ARG A 5 7.88 30.85 -1.27
CA ARG A 5 9.02 31.44 -0.54
C ARG A 5 8.86 31.23 0.97
N ILE A 6 9.75 30.45 1.61
CA ILE A 6 9.96 30.46 3.08
C ILE A 6 11.45 30.67 3.40
N ALA A 7 12.09 31.62 2.73
CA ALA A 7 13.45 32.06 3.09
C ALA A 7 13.47 33.43 3.81
N LYS A 8 12.33 33.90 4.36
CA LYS A 8 12.26 35.28 4.89
C LYS A 8 11.42 35.51 6.15
N ALA A 9 11.13 34.47 6.95
CA ALA A 9 10.33 34.61 8.17
C ALA A 9 11.00 34.10 9.46
N ILE A 10 12.31 33.78 9.44
CA ILE A 10 13.04 33.23 10.61
C ILE A 10 13.99 34.26 11.25
N SER A 11 13.67 35.54 11.15
CA SER A 11 14.30 36.57 11.99
C SER A 11 13.19 37.41 12.58
N HIS A 12 13.14 37.50 13.91
CA HIS A 12 12.13 38.16 14.76
C HIS A 12 11.07 37.21 15.36
N ILE A 13 11.51 36.36 16.30
CA ILE A 13 10.64 35.95 17.41
C ILE A 13 11.12 36.72 18.63
N ASP A 14 10.20 37.50 19.21
CA ASP A 14 10.38 38.37 20.36
C ASP A 14 10.28 37.54 21.66
N GLU A 15 11.25 37.66 22.58
CA GLU A 15 11.36 36.87 23.82
C GLU A 15 10.18 37.11 24.78
N GLU A 16 9.38 38.15 24.56
CA GLU A 16 8.20 38.48 25.39
C GLU A 16 7.00 37.53 25.15
N LEU A 17 6.90 36.90 23.96
CA LEU A 17 5.81 35.94 23.65
C LEU A 17 6.00 34.57 24.31
N VAL A 18 7.23 34.25 24.74
CA VAL A 18 7.56 32.97 25.39
C VAL A 18 7.17 32.98 26.88
N LEU A 19 7.08 34.16 27.52
CA LEU A 19 6.73 34.29 28.93
C LEU A 19 5.21 34.38 29.19
N GLY A 20 4.39 34.68 28.16
CA GLY A 20 2.92 34.73 28.28
C GLY A 20 2.20 33.37 28.20
N ALA A 21 2.89 32.30 27.80
CA ALA A 21 2.30 30.97 27.63
C ALA A 21 2.29 30.11 28.91
N ALA A 22 2.94 30.55 29.99
CA ALA A 22 3.07 29.80 31.24
C ALA A 22 1.89 29.97 32.22
N GLU A 23 0.95 30.88 31.95
CA GLU A 23 -0.23 31.07 32.81
C GLU A 23 -1.54 31.16 32.02
N GLN A 24 -2.13 30.02 31.65
CA GLN A 24 -3.59 29.95 31.64
C GLN A 24 -4.14 28.53 31.89
N LYS A 25 -4.78 28.42 33.06
CA LYS A 25 -5.50 27.28 33.62
C LYS A 25 -6.79 26.98 32.84
N ASN A 26 -7.04 25.68 32.64
CA ASN A 26 -8.31 24.99 32.39
C ASN A 26 -9.57 25.85 32.17
N LYS A 27 -10.10 25.85 30.95
CA LYS A 27 -11.53 26.03 30.67
C LYS A 27 -11.99 25.09 29.54
N SER A 28 -13.14 24.47 29.80
CA SER A 28 -13.83 23.46 29.00
C SER A 28 -14.01 23.83 27.52
N ARG A 29 -13.74 22.89 26.62
CA ARG A 29 -14.06 22.95 25.19
C ARG A 29 -15.58 22.98 25.00
N ASN A 30 -16.13 24.16 24.71
CA ASN A 30 -17.47 24.27 24.12
C ASN A 30 -17.40 23.87 22.64
N SER A 31 -18.26 22.94 22.23
CA SER A 31 -18.38 22.47 20.85
C SER A 31 -18.92 23.56 19.93
N ILE A 32 -18.23 23.81 18.83
CA ILE A 32 -18.74 24.66 17.75
C ILE A 32 -19.60 23.77 16.84
N TRP A 33 -20.91 23.89 17.04
CA TRP A 33 -21.96 23.30 16.22
C TRP A 33 -22.17 24.20 14.99
N ILE A 34 -21.72 23.77 13.81
CA ILE A 34 -22.11 24.41 12.53
C ILE A 34 -23.28 23.62 11.96
N LYS A 35 -24.44 24.26 11.90
CA LYS A 35 -25.68 23.74 11.30
C LYS A 35 -25.60 23.90 9.78
N TRP A 36 -25.84 22.82 9.04
CA TRP A 36 -26.35 22.92 7.66
C TRP A 36 -27.61 22.08 7.52
N GLY A 37 -28.72 22.78 7.32
CA GLY A 37 -29.98 22.21 6.88
C GLY A 37 -30.01 22.12 5.35
N ALA A 38 -30.38 20.94 4.86
CA ALA A 38 -31.09 20.65 3.63
C ALA A 38 -30.74 21.46 2.35
N VAL A 39 -29.85 20.90 1.52
CA VAL A 39 -30.16 20.65 0.09
C VAL A 39 -29.73 19.21 -0.21
N ALA A 40 -30.71 18.33 -0.25
CA ALA A 40 -30.56 16.92 -0.55
C ALA A 40 -30.72 16.66 -2.06
N ALA A 41 -30.10 15.57 -2.51
CA ALA A 41 -30.27 14.87 -3.78
C ALA A 41 -29.57 15.47 -5.01
N SER A 42 -28.24 15.28 -5.12
CA SER A 42 -27.50 15.11 -6.41
C SER A 42 -26.04 14.65 -6.25
N PHE A 43 -25.47 14.61 -5.03
CA PHE A 43 -24.04 14.34 -4.83
C PHE A 43 -23.71 13.00 -4.16
N ALA A 44 -24.66 12.06 -4.09
CA ALA A 44 -24.44 10.73 -3.50
C ALA A 44 -23.51 9.82 -4.34
N VAL A 45 -23.10 10.22 -5.55
CA VAL A 45 -22.35 9.36 -6.47
C VAL A 45 -20.84 9.68 -6.52
N ILE A 46 -20.41 10.89 -6.15
CA ILE A 46 -19.00 11.32 -6.34
C ILE A 46 -18.16 11.22 -5.05
N VAL A 47 -18.81 11.13 -3.88
CA VAL A 47 -18.12 10.98 -2.57
C VAL A 47 -17.45 9.60 -2.41
N ILE A 48 -17.75 8.63 -3.28
CA ILE A 48 -17.18 7.26 -3.20
C ILE A 48 -15.79 7.17 -3.87
N GLY A 49 -15.38 8.13 -4.70
CA GLY A 49 -14.15 8.02 -5.49
C GLY A 49 -12.87 8.54 -4.83
N ILE A 50 -12.97 9.36 -3.76
CA ILE A 50 -11.81 10.03 -3.14
C ILE A 50 -11.57 9.55 -1.70
N ALA A 51 -12.58 8.87 -1.12
CA ALA A 51 -12.51 8.19 0.17
C ALA A 51 -12.31 6.67 0.02
N ALA A 52 -11.73 6.18 -1.08
CA ALA A 52 -11.60 4.74 -1.36
C ALA A 52 -10.14 4.28 -1.45
N TYR A 53 -9.46 4.33 -0.30
CA TYR A 53 -8.65 3.22 0.20
C TYR A 53 -8.95 2.87 1.69
N PRO A 54 -10.22 2.96 2.16
CA PRO A 54 -10.69 2.13 3.28
C PRO A 54 -11.83 1.17 2.91
N HIS A 55 -12.36 1.17 1.68
CA HIS A 55 -13.50 0.30 1.31
C HIS A 55 -13.14 -1.14 0.90
N LEU A 56 -11.96 -1.63 1.29
CA LEU A 56 -11.70 -3.06 1.46
C LEU A 56 -11.97 -3.55 2.89
N PHE A 57 -12.37 -2.67 3.81
CA PHE A 57 -12.84 -3.03 5.14
C PHE A 57 -14.16 -2.32 5.42
N ASP A 58 -15.27 -2.87 4.89
CA ASP A 58 -16.55 -2.61 5.54
C ASP A 58 -16.51 -3.22 6.95
N LYS A 59 -17.11 -2.52 7.90
CA LYS A 59 -16.99 -2.78 9.33
C LYS A 59 -17.69 -4.09 9.68
N THR A 60 -16.93 -5.17 9.67
CA THR A 60 -16.90 -6.31 10.60
C THR A 60 -16.00 -7.34 9.93
N ASP A 61 -15.14 -7.97 10.71
CA ASP A 61 -14.31 -9.10 10.28
C ASP A 61 -13.03 -8.74 9.50
N VAL A 62 -12.04 -8.31 10.27
CA VAL A 62 -10.62 -8.28 9.89
C VAL A 62 -10.18 -9.71 9.51
N ALA A 63 -10.08 -9.99 8.21
CA ALA A 63 -9.05 -10.92 7.75
C ALA A 63 -7.69 -10.26 8.07
N PRO A 64 -6.70 -11.01 8.60
CA PRO A 64 -5.46 -10.39 9.06
C PRO A 64 -4.81 -9.63 7.91
N THR A 65 -4.81 -8.31 8.03
CA THR A 65 -3.83 -7.49 7.34
C THR A 65 -2.46 -7.94 7.85
N PRO A 66 -1.49 -8.26 6.97
CA PRO A 66 -0.10 -8.22 7.38
C PRO A 66 0.17 -6.74 7.70
N SER A 67 0.05 -6.40 8.98
CA SER A 67 0.71 -5.24 9.53
C SER A 67 2.18 -5.44 9.16
N GLY A 68 2.75 -4.53 8.35
CA GLY A 68 4.04 -4.73 7.68
C GLY A 68 5.01 -5.50 8.55
N ASP A 69 5.47 -6.66 8.09
CA ASP A 69 5.89 -7.79 8.93
C ASP A 69 6.76 -7.38 10.13
N ILE A 70 6.12 -7.18 11.27
CA ILE A 70 6.76 -6.98 12.57
C ILE A 70 6.70 -8.32 13.27
N ILE A 71 7.86 -8.98 13.35
CA ILE A 71 7.95 -10.21 14.12
C ILE A 71 8.05 -9.82 15.59
N ASN A 72 6.93 -9.98 16.30
CA ASN A 72 6.88 -9.92 17.75
C ASN A 72 7.36 -11.27 18.28
N THR A 73 8.64 -11.36 18.60
CA THR A 73 9.19 -12.53 19.31
C THR A 73 8.69 -12.53 20.76
N GLU A 74 8.80 -13.66 21.48
CA GLU A 74 8.59 -13.70 22.94
C GLU A 74 9.56 -12.77 23.71
N GLU A 75 10.53 -12.18 23.01
CA GLU A 75 11.48 -11.19 23.52
C GLU A 75 10.94 -9.75 23.33
N GLN A 76 11.33 -8.82 24.19
CA GLN A 76 10.81 -7.43 24.23
C GLN A 76 11.26 -6.53 23.04
N TYR A 77 11.47 -7.10 21.86
CA TYR A 77 11.96 -6.40 20.69
C TYR A 77 11.37 -6.93 19.37
N SER A 78 11.32 -6.04 18.38
CA SER A 78 10.84 -6.31 17.03
C SER A 78 12.00 -6.32 16.05
N ILE A 79 12.05 -7.33 15.18
CA ILE A 79 13.04 -7.40 14.09
C ILE A 79 12.40 -6.83 12.83
N ILE A 80 13.03 -5.79 12.25
CA ILE A 80 12.61 -5.22 10.97
C ILE A 80 13.73 -5.45 9.96
N SER A 81 13.37 -6.08 8.83
CA SER A 81 14.25 -6.20 7.67
C SER A 81 14.13 -4.93 6.83
N SER A 82 15.24 -4.22 6.66
CA SER A 82 15.33 -2.98 5.90
C SER A 82 16.21 -3.19 4.67
N ASN A 83 15.81 -4.12 3.79
CA ASN A 83 16.54 -4.49 2.56
C ASN A 83 18.01 -4.90 2.83
N GLY A 84 18.20 -6.02 3.51
CA GLY A 84 19.52 -6.57 3.83
C GLY A 84 20.14 -6.05 5.14
N ILE A 85 19.53 -5.04 5.76
CA ILE A 85 19.89 -4.59 7.12
C ILE A 85 18.82 -5.09 8.09
N LYS A 86 19.20 -5.99 9.01
CA LYS A 86 18.31 -6.43 10.10
C LYS A 86 18.44 -5.45 11.27
N ARG A 87 17.35 -4.80 11.67
CA ARG A 87 17.29 -3.87 12.81
C ARG A 87 16.52 -4.49 13.95
N ARG A 88 17.04 -4.38 15.17
CA ARG A 88 16.39 -4.85 16.39
C ARG A 88 15.90 -3.66 17.17
N TYR A 89 14.61 -3.37 17.09
CA TYR A 89 13.99 -2.24 17.79
C TYR A 89 13.36 -2.68 19.11
N LYS A 90 13.31 -1.78 20.10
CA LYS A 90 12.37 -1.90 21.23
C LYS A 90 10.97 -2.09 20.63
N SER A 91 10.14 -2.94 21.25
CA SER A 91 8.86 -3.43 20.71
C SER A 91 8.10 -2.40 19.84
N PHE A 92 7.50 -2.83 18.75
CA PHE A 92 6.83 -1.95 17.80
C PHE A 92 5.37 -2.38 17.64
N SER A 93 4.43 -1.43 17.70
CA SER A 93 3.01 -1.72 17.44
C SER A 93 2.36 -0.63 16.62
N VAL A 94 1.77 -0.98 15.48
CA VAL A 94 0.84 -0.10 14.78
C VAL A 94 -0.54 -0.30 15.41
N ARG A 95 -1.18 0.77 15.90
CA ARG A 95 -2.54 0.68 16.43
C ARG A 95 -3.53 1.04 15.34
N THR A 96 -4.44 0.11 15.05
CA THR A 96 -5.49 0.28 14.03
C THR A 96 -6.66 1.07 14.62
N GLU A 97 -6.66 2.39 14.44
CA GLU A 97 -7.80 3.27 14.73
C GLU A 97 -8.11 4.20 13.53
N ASN A 98 -8.36 3.61 12.36
CA ASN A 98 -9.04 4.16 11.17
C ASN A 98 -9.41 5.66 11.17
N ALA A 99 -8.48 6.49 10.69
CA ALA A 99 -8.81 7.75 10.02
C ALA A 99 -7.84 8.02 8.87
N ALA A 100 -8.12 7.48 7.67
CA ALA A 100 -7.35 7.81 6.48
C ALA A 100 -7.37 9.34 6.22
N ILE A 101 -6.19 9.98 6.22
CA ILE A 101 -6.06 11.39 5.86
C ILE A 101 -6.36 11.53 4.38
N VAL A 102 -7.40 12.30 4.05
CA VAL A 102 -7.60 12.75 2.68
C VAL A 102 -6.67 13.93 2.45
N TRP A 103 -5.65 13.78 1.62
CA TRP A 103 -4.70 14.87 1.34
C TRP A 103 -5.36 16.03 0.59
N PRO A 104 -5.05 17.30 0.94
CA PRO A 104 -5.43 18.44 0.11
C PRO A 104 -4.87 18.35 -1.30
N TRP A 105 -5.51 19.01 -2.26
CA TRP A 105 -5.21 18.86 -3.67
C TRP A 105 -3.73 19.12 -4.00
N GLU A 106 -3.11 20.14 -3.41
CA GLU A 106 -1.70 20.49 -3.64
C GLU A 106 -0.70 19.45 -3.11
N TYR A 107 -1.13 18.58 -2.19
CA TYR A 107 -0.33 17.52 -1.56
C TYR A 107 -0.59 16.12 -2.13
N LYS A 108 -1.46 16.01 -3.14
CA LYS A 108 -1.72 14.76 -3.86
C LYS A 108 -0.71 14.56 -4.98
N ALA A 109 -0.20 13.34 -5.11
CA ALA A 109 0.45 12.87 -6.34
C ALA A 109 -0.53 12.95 -7.52
N VAL A 110 -0.02 13.03 -8.76
CA VAL A 110 -0.88 13.22 -9.95
C VAL A 110 -1.94 12.12 -10.08
N TYR A 111 -1.57 10.87 -9.78
CA TYR A 111 -2.49 9.75 -9.82
C TYR A 111 -3.53 9.76 -8.67
N GLU A 112 -3.21 10.42 -7.54
CA GLU A 112 -4.15 10.64 -6.43
C GLU A 112 -5.10 11.82 -6.72
N LYS A 113 -4.65 12.81 -7.51
CA LYS A 113 -5.49 13.92 -7.99
C LYS A 113 -6.54 13.43 -8.97
N TYR A 114 -6.19 12.46 -9.81
CA TYR A 114 -7.05 11.94 -10.86
C TYR A 114 -7.21 10.42 -10.75
N PRO A 115 -7.87 9.92 -9.70
CA PRO A 115 -8.02 8.49 -9.46
C PRO A 115 -8.96 7.81 -10.47
N LEU A 116 -9.72 8.58 -11.24
CA LEU A 116 -10.72 8.08 -12.17
C LEU A 116 -10.42 8.58 -13.58
N ILE A 117 -10.50 7.69 -14.58
CA ILE A 117 -10.45 8.06 -15.99
C ILE A 117 -11.56 7.39 -16.78
N THR A 118 -12.17 8.14 -17.70
CA THR A 118 -13.17 7.65 -18.64
C THR A 118 -12.63 7.70 -20.07
N LEU A 119 -12.62 6.55 -20.75
CA LEU A 119 -12.28 6.43 -22.17
C LEU A 119 -13.41 5.70 -22.90
N ASP A 120 -13.99 6.31 -23.93
CA ASP A 120 -15.08 5.74 -24.74
C ASP A 120 -16.27 5.21 -23.90
N GLY A 121 -16.62 5.94 -22.85
CA GLY A 121 -17.69 5.58 -21.92
C GLY A 121 -17.33 4.49 -20.91
N ARG A 122 -16.10 3.96 -20.93
CA ARG A 122 -15.59 3.05 -19.90
C ARG A 122 -14.81 3.78 -18.84
N GLU A 123 -15.12 3.46 -17.59
CA GLU A 123 -14.44 3.99 -16.41
C GLU A 123 -13.37 3.03 -15.90
N TYR A 124 -12.22 3.59 -15.53
CA TYR A 124 -11.12 2.89 -14.89
C TYR A 124 -10.66 3.65 -13.65
N ASN A 125 -10.25 2.90 -12.63
CA ASN A 125 -9.76 3.40 -11.35
C ASN A 125 -8.24 3.22 -11.29
N CYS A 126 -7.55 4.21 -10.75
CA CYS A 126 -6.11 4.16 -10.59
C CYS A 126 -5.72 3.10 -9.56
N ARG A 127 -4.73 2.26 -9.89
CA ARG A 127 -4.11 1.34 -8.93
C ARG A 127 -2.96 1.94 -8.15
N GLY A 128 -2.57 3.18 -8.45
CA GLY A 128 -1.43 3.86 -7.83
C GLY A 128 -0.08 3.20 -8.10
N ARG A 129 0.01 2.36 -9.14
CA ARG A 129 1.22 1.63 -9.53
C ARG A 129 1.74 2.15 -10.87
N GLU A 130 3.01 2.50 -10.88
CA GLU A 130 3.72 2.89 -12.10
C GLU A 130 3.95 1.67 -13.00
N ILE A 131 3.99 1.90 -14.31
CA ILE A 131 4.28 0.89 -15.33
C ILE A 131 5.36 1.41 -16.30
N SER A 132 6.31 0.56 -16.64
CA SER A 132 7.39 0.83 -17.56
C SER A 132 6.85 1.02 -18.98
N PRO A 133 7.41 2.00 -19.73
CA PRO A 133 7.13 2.15 -21.16
C PRO A 133 7.35 0.87 -21.98
N SER A 134 8.20 -0.06 -21.53
CA SER A 134 8.45 -1.33 -22.24
C SER A 134 7.26 -2.29 -22.28
N LEU A 135 6.29 -2.13 -21.36
CA LEU A 135 5.08 -2.94 -21.30
C LEU A 135 3.91 -2.31 -22.07
N LEU A 136 4.09 -1.11 -22.62
CA LEU A 136 3.05 -0.37 -23.31
C LEU A 136 2.88 -0.81 -24.76
N GLY A 137 1.63 -0.85 -25.20
CA GLY A 137 1.25 -1.02 -26.60
C GLY A 137 0.87 0.30 -27.26
N SER A 138 -0.01 0.22 -28.26
CA SER A 138 -0.53 1.40 -28.97
C SER A 138 -1.33 2.33 -28.05
N LYS A 139 -1.31 3.63 -28.38
CA LYS A 139 -2.23 4.62 -27.79
C LYS A 139 -3.68 4.24 -28.13
N LEU A 140 -4.53 4.14 -27.11
CA LEU A 140 -5.96 3.86 -27.23
C LEU A 140 -6.75 5.14 -27.51
N GLY A 141 -6.36 6.25 -26.87
CA GLY A 141 -7.03 7.53 -27.05
C GLY A 141 -6.63 8.55 -26.00
N VAL A 142 -7.51 9.50 -25.75
CA VAL A 142 -7.39 10.52 -24.70
C VAL A 142 -8.61 10.37 -23.80
N GLY A 143 -8.39 10.04 -22.53
CA GLY A 143 -9.45 9.85 -21.54
C GLY A 143 -9.70 11.12 -20.73
N GLU A 144 -10.95 11.35 -20.33
CA GLU A 144 -11.31 12.40 -19.37
C GLU A 144 -11.10 11.86 -17.96
N ALA A 145 -10.18 12.45 -17.21
CA ALA A 145 -9.91 12.09 -15.83
C ALA A 145 -10.53 13.08 -14.85
N LYS A 146 -10.91 12.58 -13.68
CA LYS A 146 -11.63 13.33 -12.64
C LYS A 146 -11.05 13.06 -11.28
N GLY A 147 -11.08 14.09 -10.45
CA GLY A 147 -10.93 13.96 -9.00
C GLY A 147 -11.41 15.20 -8.29
N GLY A 148 -11.54 15.11 -6.98
CA GLY A 148 -12.13 16.16 -6.17
C GLY A 148 -11.24 16.56 -5.01
N ASP A 149 -11.40 17.81 -4.62
CA ASP A 149 -10.83 18.42 -3.45
C ASP A 149 -11.94 18.66 -2.43
N ILE A 150 -11.90 17.89 -1.35
CA ILE A 150 -12.90 17.99 -0.28
C ILE A 150 -12.71 19.24 0.59
N TYR A 151 -11.54 19.87 0.57
CA TYR A 151 -11.25 21.06 1.37
C TYR A 151 -11.80 22.32 0.69
N GLU A 152 -11.78 22.33 -0.64
CA GLU A 152 -12.33 23.42 -1.46
C GLU A 152 -13.74 23.14 -1.99
N ASP A 153 -14.30 21.94 -1.74
CA ASP A 153 -15.55 21.45 -2.32
C ASP A 153 -15.58 21.60 -3.86
N LYS A 154 -14.53 21.11 -4.51
CA LYS A 154 -14.26 21.36 -5.94
C LYS A 154 -13.90 20.11 -6.70
N GLU A 155 -14.51 19.93 -7.87
CA GLU A 155 -14.13 18.90 -8.84
C GLU A 155 -13.16 19.47 -9.88
N TYR A 156 -12.13 18.70 -10.19
CA TYR A 156 -11.15 18.97 -11.23
C TYR A 156 -11.27 17.92 -12.34
N LYS A 157 -11.07 18.38 -13.57
CA LYS A 157 -11.02 17.52 -14.76
C LYS A 157 -9.74 17.79 -15.52
N GLU A 158 -9.18 16.74 -16.12
CA GLU A 158 -8.02 16.83 -17.00
C GLU A 158 -8.11 15.74 -18.06
N SER A 159 -7.34 15.87 -19.15
CA SER A 159 -7.25 14.86 -20.20
C SER A 159 -5.87 14.20 -20.21
N PHE A 160 -5.84 12.87 -20.24
CA PHE A 160 -4.61 12.09 -20.29
C PHE A 160 -4.60 11.12 -21.45
N ASP A 161 -3.41 10.89 -22.00
CA ASP A 161 -3.21 9.86 -23.02
C ASP A 161 -3.31 8.47 -22.37
N VAL A 162 -4.14 7.62 -22.97
CA VAL A 162 -4.40 6.25 -22.51
C VAL A 162 -3.80 5.26 -23.50
N TYR A 163 -3.12 4.25 -22.99
CA TYR A 163 -2.35 3.27 -23.74
C TYR A 163 -2.77 1.84 -23.39
N ARG A 164 -2.64 0.96 -24.39
CA ARG A 164 -2.75 -0.48 -24.17
C ARG A 164 -1.60 -0.96 -23.28
N ILE A 165 -1.87 -1.97 -22.47
CA ILE A 165 -0.84 -2.77 -21.80
C ILE A 165 -0.69 -4.07 -22.61
N ASN A 166 0.52 -4.39 -23.06
CA ASN A 166 0.76 -5.58 -23.87
C ASN A 166 0.42 -6.84 -23.08
N GLY A 167 -0.27 -7.80 -23.71
CA GLY A 167 -0.65 -9.06 -23.06
C GLY A 167 -1.81 -8.93 -22.06
N VAL A 168 -2.53 -7.80 -22.03
CA VAL A 168 -3.69 -7.60 -21.15
C VAL A 168 -4.84 -6.98 -21.94
N SER A 169 -6.06 -7.39 -21.62
CA SER A 169 -7.26 -6.85 -22.28
C SER A 169 -7.50 -5.39 -21.91
N GLU A 170 -7.58 -4.52 -22.93
CA GLU A 170 -7.96 -3.10 -22.77
C GLU A 170 -9.37 -2.92 -22.20
N GLN A 171 -10.18 -3.99 -22.16
CA GLN A 171 -11.48 -3.97 -21.52
C GLN A 171 -11.37 -3.85 -19.98
N HIS A 172 -10.25 -4.31 -19.40
CA HIS A 172 -10.07 -4.43 -17.96
C HIS A 172 -8.94 -3.57 -17.43
N LEU A 173 -7.84 -3.42 -18.16
CA LEU A 173 -6.74 -2.57 -17.76
C LEU A 173 -6.24 -1.67 -18.88
N ALA A 174 -5.77 -0.48 -18.48
CA ALA A 174 -5.10 0.46 -19.36
C ALA A 174 -3.99 1.18 -18.60
N ALA A 175 -3.00 1.68 -19.33
CA ALA A 175 -1.97 2.55 -18.79
C ALA A 175 -2.31 4.00 -19.12
N VAL A 176 -2.21 4.89 -18.13
CA VAL A 176 -2.49 6.32 -18.32
C VAL A 176 -1.19 7.09 -18.14
N LYS A 177 -0.83 7.90 -19.15
CA LYS A 177 0.32 8.78 -19.06
C LYS A 177 -0.04 10.02 -18.25
N MET A 178 0.59 10.17 -17.09
CA MET A 178 0.41 11.33 -16.21
C MET A 178 1.78 11.92 -15.92
N GLU A 179 1.98 13.18 -16.33
CA GLU A 179 3.30 13.83 -16.34
C GLU A 179 4.30 13.00 -17.18
N ASP A 180 5.46 12.67 -16.62
CA ASP A 180 6.51 11.89 -17.29
C ASP A 180 6.42 10.38 -16.99
N LYS A 181 5.34 9.93 -16.35
CA LYS A 181 5.15 8.56 -15.87
C LYS A 181 3.87 7.94 -16.45
N TYR A 182 3.77 6.63 -16.30
CA TYR A 182 2.58 5.85 -16.68
C TYR A 182 2.09 5.09 -15.48
N TYR A 183 0.77 5.05 -15.30
CA TYR A 183 0.14 4.37 -14.16
C TYR A 183 -0.90 3.37 -14.64
N VAL A 184 -1.02 2.26 -13.92
CA VAL A 184 -2.02 1.22 -14.21
C VAL A 184 -3.39 1.65 -13.69
N PHE A 185 -4.38 1.54 -14.56
CA PHE A 185 -5.79 1.79 -14.28
C PHE A 185 -6.60 0.52 -14.58
N ILE A 186 -7.52 0.17 -13.68
CA ILE A 186 -8.35 -1.03 -13.76
C ILE A 186 -9.84 -0.69 -13.79
N SER A 187 -10.57 -1.34 -14.68
CA SER A 187 -12.02 -1.22 -14.75
C SER A 187 -12.66 -1.99 -13.60
N ARG A 188 -13.47 -1.29 -12.80
CA ARG A 188 -14.08 -1.85 -11.59
C ARG A 188 -15.04 -2.98 -11.96
N GLN A 189 -14.79 -4.15 -11.40
CA GLN A 189 -15.72 -5.28 -11.48
C GLN A 189 -16.64 -5.26 -10.26
N SER A 190 -17.91 -5.62 -10.45
CA SER A 190 -18.88 -5.73 -9.36
C SER A 190 -18.89 -7.12 -8.70
N ALA A 191 -18.31 -8.12 -9.37
CA ALA A 191 -18.24 -9.50 -8.92
C ALA A 191 -17.02 -10.20 -9.56
N PRO A 192 -16.53 -11.30 -8.96
CA PRO A 192 -15.52 -12.13 -9.60
C PRO A 192 -16.03 -12.74 -10.91
N PRO A 193 -15.14 -13.02 -11.88
CA PRO A 193 -15.47 -13.79 -13.08
C PRO A 193 -16.11 -15.13 -12.74
N ALA A 194 -17.05 -15.60 -13.55
CA ALA A 194 -17.91 -16.72 -13.19
C ALA A 194 -17.12 -18.03 -13.04
N THR A 195 -15.99 -18.13 -13.73
CA THR A 195 -15.08 -19.27 -13.64
C THR A 195 -13.63 -18.85 -13.43
N LEU A 196 -12.81 -19.77 -12.92
CA LEU A 196 -11.37 -19.54 -12.76
C LEU A 196 -10.68 -19.27 -14.11
N GLY A 197 -11.11 -19.98 -15.17
CA GLY A 197 -10.60 -19.76 -16.53
C GLY A 197 -10.89 -18.34 -17.03
N GLU A 198 -12.09 -17.82 -16.80
CA GLU A 198 -12.41 -16.43 -17.15
C GLU A 198 -11.53 -15.42 -16.39
N LEU A 199 -11.21 -15.67 -15.12
CA LEU A 199 -10.26 -14.84 -14.37
C LEU A 199 -8.87 -14.86 -15.03
N PHE A 200 -8.40 -16.03 -15.44
CA PHE A 200 -7.11 -16.17 -16.11
C PHE A 200 -7.10 -15.48 -17.48
N ASP A 201 -8.16 -15.61 -18.26
CA ASP A 201 -8.27 -15.00 -19.58
C ASP A 201 -8.33 -13.46 -19.52
N ILE A 202 -9.07 -12.92 -18.54
CA ILE A 202 -9.27 -11.47 -18.38
C ILE A 202 -7.94 -10.75 -18.12
N TYR A 203 -7.13 -11.31 -17.23
CA TYR A 203 -5.88 -10.70 -16.76
C TYR A 203 -4.63 -11.36 -17.37
N SER A 204 -4.81 -12.37 -18.24
CA SER A 204 -3.73 -13.22 -18.77
C SER A 204 -2.76 -13.62 -17.66
N ILE A 205 -3.32 -14.18 -16.59
CA ILE A 205 -2.61 -14.40 -15.32
C ILE A 205 -1.35 -15.25 -15.51
N PRO A 206 -1.39 -16.42 -16.19
CA PRO A 206 -0.21 -17.26 -16.35
C PRO A 206 0.94 -16.57 -17.12
N GLU A 207 0.64 -15.61 -17.99
CA GLU A 207 1.64 -14.85 -18.75
C GLU A 207 2.19 -13.64 -17.99
N ASN A 208 1.43 -13.10 -17.03
CA ASN A 208 1.74 -11.85 -16.34
C ASN A 208 2.13 -12.03 -14.86
N ILE A 209 1.94 -13.23 -14.29
CA ILE A 209 2.25 -13.55 -12.90
C ILE A 209 3.14 -14.79 -12.86
N THR A 210 4.23 -14.70 -12.09
CA THR A 210 5.07 -15.85 -11.73
C THR A 210 4.79 -16.24 -10.28
N LEU A 211 4.50 -17.51 -10.02
CA LEU A 211 4.32 -18.07 -8.68
C LEU A 211 5.68 -18.44 -8.07
N GLY A 212 6.55 -17.43 -7.93
CA GLY A 212 7.93 -17.64 -7.53
C GLY A 212 8.16 -17.70 -6.02
N ARG A 213 7.43 -16.92 -5.23
CA ARG A 213 7.60 -16.84 -3.77
C ARG A 213 6.30 -17.22 -3.07
N PHE A 214 6.41 -18.01 -2.01
CA PHE A 214 5.25 -18.39 -1.20
C PHE A 214 5.62 -18.68 0.25
N SER A 215 4.59 -18.78 1.09
CA SER A 215 4.69 -19.24 2.47
C SER A 215 3.64 -20.29 2.84
N PHE A 216 3.91 -21.07 3.88
CA PHE A 216 2.91 -21.97 4.50
C PHE A 216 2.29 -21.32 5.74
N GLU A 217 1.00 -21.54 5.97
CA GLU A 217 0.39 -21.24 7.26
C GLU A 217 0.92 -22.17 8.36
N GLY A 218 1.05 -21.66 9.60
CA GLY A 218 1.25 -22.47 10.80
C GLY A 218 2.65 -22.46 11.43
N LYS A 219 3.59 -21.65 10.95
CA LYS A 219 4.83 -21.30 11.67
C LYS A 219 5.14 -19.80 11.50
N ASP A 220 5.99 -19.27 12.38
CA ASP A 220 6.40 -17.87 12.39
C ASP A 220 6.86 -17.39 11.01
N ILE A 221 6.50 -16.14 10.65
CA ILE A 221 6.73 -15.53 9.33
C ILE A 221 8.23 -15.57 8.92
N GLU A 222 9.15 -15.58 9.90
CA GLU A 222 10.60 -15.67 9.66
C GLU A 222 11.02 -17.02 9.05
N ASP A 223 10.33 -18.11 9.36
CA ASP A 223 10.79 -19.49 9.09
C ASP A 223 9.96 -20.21 8.02
N ASN A 224 9.10 -19.48 7.30
CA ASN A 224 8.12 -20.07 6.39
C ASN A 224 8.12 -19.49 4.98
N SER A 225 9.20 -18.84 4.55
CA SER A 225 9.32 -18.29 3.19
C SER A 225 10.10 -19.20 2.26
N TYR A 226 9.58 -19.40 1.05
CA TYR A 226 10.12 -20.32 0.06
C TYR A 226 10.18 -19.69 -1.33
N ILE A 227 11.18 -20.07 -2.13
CA ILE A 227 11.27 -19.77 -3.55
C ILE A 227 11.01 -21.05 -4.33
N LEU A 228 9.98 -21.05 -5.18
CA LEU A 228 9.67 -22.13 -6.09
C LEU A 228 10.63 -22.10 -7.29
N ARG A 229 11.19 -23.27 -7.64
CA ARG A 229 12.15 -23.36 -8.75
C ARG A 229 11.48 -23.24 -10.13
N ASN A 230 10.23 -23.66 -10.25
CA ASN A 230 9.42 -23.61 -11.47
C ASN A 230 7.93 -23.72 -11.11
N ASP A 231 7.07 -22.86 -11.66
CA ASP A 231 5.62 -22.81 -11.47
C ASP A 231 4.78 -23.46 -12.58
N ASP A 232 5.38 -23.92 -13.69
CA ASP A 232 4.72 -24.54 -14.85
C ASP A 232 3.74 -25.66 -14.44
N TYR A 233 4.17 -26.53 -13.51
CA TYR A 233 3.32 -27.63 -13.06
C TYR A 233 2.10 -27.14 -12.28
N ILE A 234 2.26 -26.09 -11.46
CA ILE A 234 1.16 -25.50 -10.71
C ILE A 234 0.16 -24.87 -11.67
N TRP A 235 0.64 -24.09 -12.65
CA TRP A 235 -0.22 -23.54 -13.69
C TRP A 235 -0.97 -24.62 -14.47
N SER A 236 -0.32 -25.75 -14.79
CA SER A 236 -0.98 -26.88 -15.47
C SER A 236 -2.13 -27.50 -14.67
N ILE A 237 -2.02 -27.53 -13.33
CA ILE A 237 -3.10 -27.99 -12.46
C ILE A 237 -4.24 -26.98 -12.47
N LEU A 238 -3.92 -25.69 -12.31
CA LEU A 238 -4.90 -24.62 -12.26
C LEU A 238 -5.67 -24.46 -13.58
N ASP A 239 -5.02 -24.68 -14.73
CA ASP A 239 -5.66 -24.74 -16.05
C ASP A 239 -6.69 -25.87 -16.12
N GLY A 240 -6.36 -27.04 -15.57
CA GLY A 240 -7.28 -28.16 -15.40
C GLY A 240 -8.49 -27.85 -14.50
N CYS A 241 -8.40 -26.79 -13.69
CA CYS A 241 -9.46 -26.28 -12.82
C CYS A 241 -10.21 -25.09 -13.43
N SER A 242 -9.99 -24.73 -14.70
CA SER A 242 -10.60 -23.57 -15.37
C SER A 242 -12.12 -23.49 -15.26
N ALA A 243 -12.83 -24.62 -15.21
CA ALA A 243 -14.28 -24.68 -15.04
C ALA A 243 -14.78 -24.44 -13.60
N ALA A 244 -13.88 -24.29 -12.62
CA ALA A 244 -14.24 -24.03 -11.22
C ALA A 244 -15.04 -22.73 -11.12
N ARG A 245 -16.21 -22.80 -10.49
CA ARG A 245 -17.13 -21.67 -10.38
C ARG A 245 -16.79 -20.77 -9.20
N ALA A 246 -16.95 -19.46 -9.41
CA ALA A 246 -16.87 -18.49 -8.35
C ALA A 246 -17.82 -18.84 -7.19
N GLN A 247 -17.32 -18.68 -5.98
CA GLN A 247 -18.05 -18.88 -4.73
C GLN A 247 -18.27 -17.53 -4.05
N ASP A 248 -19.21 -17.48 -3.11
CA ASP A 248 -19.39 -16.31 -2.25
C ASP A 248 -18.19 -16.19 -1.29
N SER A 249 -17.55 -15.02 -1.29
CA SER A 249 -16.40 -14.73 -0.44
C SER A 249 -16.78 -13.91 0.81
N VAL A 250 -18.05 -13.53 0.97
CA VAL A 250 -18.53 -12.80 2.16
C VAL A 250 -18.33 -13.64 3.41
N GLY A 251 -17.56 -13.11 4.37
CA GLY A 251 -17.24 -13.81 5.62
C GLY A 251 -16.31 -15.02 5.45
N TRP A 252 -15.70 -15.19 4.27
CA TRP A 252 -14.68 -16.22 4.08
C TRP A 252 -13.38 -15.77 4.76
N HIS A 253 -12.85 -16.63 5.62
CA HIS A 253 -11.60 -16.39 6.33
C HIS A 253 -10.67 -17.58 6.09
N GLY A 254 -9.64 -17.38 5.27
CA GLY A 254 -8.62 -18.40 4.98
C GLY A 254 -7.81 -18.83 6.21
N ASN A 255 -7.77 -18.01 7.27
CA ASN A 255 -7.00 -18.26 8.50
C ASN A 255 -7.50 -19.41 9.40
N ARG A 256 -8.49 -20.19 8.95
CA ARG A 256 -9.01 -21.36 9.67
C ARG A 256 -8.56 -22.68 9.06
N GLU A 257 -7.82 -22.63 7.95
CA GLU A 257 -7.44 -23.80 7.17
C GLU A 257 -5.99 -23.67 6.75
N ASN A 258 -5.17 -24.71 6.96
CA ASN A 258 -3.81 -24.71 6.43
C ASN A 258 -3.81 -24.35 4.93
N TYR A 259 -2.96 -23.39 4.56
CA TYR A 259 -2.81 -22.95 3.18
C TYR A 259 -1.35 -22.73 2.77
N ILE A 260 -1.14 -22.68 1.46
CA ILE A 260 -0.01 -21.98 0.86
C ILE A 260 -0.46 -20.58 0.40
N SER A 261 0.40 -19.60 0.60
CA SER A 261 0.18 -18.22 0.15
C SER A 261 1.26 -17.81 -0.82
N PHE A 262 0.92 -17.65 -2.10
CA PHE A 262 1.82 -17.09 -3.10
C PHE A 262 1.80 -15.57 -3.03
N THR A 263 2.99 -14.96 -3.02
CA THR A 263 3.15 -13.51 -3.18
C THR A 263 3.11 -13.17 -4.66
N LEU A 264 2.11 -12.39 -5.07
CA LEU A 264 1.91 -12.00 -6.46
C LEU A 264 2.53 -10.63 -6.73
N ASN A 265 3.27 -10.54 -7.83
CA ASN A 265 3.78 -9.30 -8.38
C ASN A 265 3.55 -9.30 -9.90
N SER A 266 3.08 -8.19 -10.44
CA SER A 266 2.95 -7.97 -11.87
C SER A 266 2.86 -6.48 -12.15
N GLU A 267 3.88 -5.96 -12.82
CA GLU A 267 3.92 -4.56 -13.24
C GLU A 267 2.81 -4.25 -14.26
N ALA A 268 2.59 -5.17 -15.21
CA ALA A 268 1.54 -5.05 -16.23
C ALA A 268 0.13 -4.95 -15.60
N LEU A 269 -0.11 -5.68 -14.50
CA LEU A 269 -1.42 -5.70 -13.83
C LEU A 269 -1.51 -4.68 -12.69
N GLY A 270 -0.43 -3.94 -12.39
CA GLY A 270 -0.36 -3.08 -11.21
C GLY A 270 -0.59 -3.86 -9.91
N VAL A 271 -0.06 -5.08 -9.84
CA VAL A 271 -0.12 -5.98 -8.70
C VAL A 271 1.24 -5.99 -8.02
N TYR A 272 1.28 -5.73 -6.72
CA TYR A 272 2.52 -5.74 -5.95
C TYR A 272 2.26 -6.27 -4.56
N LYS A 273 2.98 -7.34 -4.20
CA LYS A 273 2.89 -8.05 -2.92
C LYS A 273 1.47 -8.39 -2.48
N THR A 274 0.56 -8.63 -3.43
CA THR A 274 -0.76 -9.19 -3.11
C THR A 274 -0.64 -10.70 -2.96
N VAL A 275 -1.74 -11.37 -2.61
CA VAL A 275 -1.71 -12.79 -2.26
C VAL A 275 -2.66 -13.63 -3.11
N MET A 276 -2.25 -14.87 -3.37
CA MET A 276 -3.12 -15.96 -3.79
C MET A 276 -2.99 -17.10 -2.77
N TYR A 277 -4.09 -17.45 -2.12
CA TYR A 277 -4.16 -18.59 -1.22
C TYR A 277 -4.62 -19.83 -1.96
N ILE A 278 -4.04 -20.97 -1.60
CA ILE A 278 -4.60 -22.29 -1.90
C ILE A 278 -4.67 -23.07 -0.59
N THR A 279 -5.90 -23.38 -0.15
CA THR A 279 -6.14 -24.10 1.11
C THR A 279 -6.11 -25.61 0.91
N GLU A 280 -5.76 -26.37 1.95
CA GLU A 280 -5.84 -27.84 1.94
C GLU A 280 -7.27 -28.36 1.65
N LYS A 281 -8.30 -27.52 1.85
CA LYS A 281 -9.69 -27.83 1.51
C LYS A 281 -10.04 -27.57 0.05
N GLY A 282 -9.09 -27.20 -0.79
CA GLY A 282 -9.34 -27.07 -2.22
C GLY A 282 -9.89 -25.71 -2.64
N TYR A 283 -9.70 -24.66 -1.83
CA TYR A 283 -10.10 -23.30 -2.20
C TYR A 283 -8.91 -22.49 -2.69
N LEU A 284 -9.09 -21.80 -3.82
CA LEU A 284 -8.22 -20.74 -4.31
C LEU A 284 -8.88 -19.39 -4.02
N TRP A 285 -8.14 -18.47 -3.39
CA TRP A 285 -8.61 -17.10 -3.14
C TRP A 285 -7.57 -16.06 -3.51
N THR A 286 -7.99 -14.94 -4.10
CA THR A 286 -7.13 -13.77 -4.29
C THR A 286 -7.94 -12.47 -4.27
N ASN A 287 -7.30 -11.41 -3.80
CA ASN A 287 -7.80 -10.03 -3.85
C ASN A 287 -6.97 -9.13 -4.80
N ALA A 288 -6.14 -9.72 -5.65
CA ALA A 288 -5.18 -8.98 -6.47
C ALA A 288 -5.83 -7.96 -7.45
N PHE A 289 -7.11 -8.10 -7.76
CA PHE A 289 -7.80 -7.34 -8.82
C PHE A 289 -8.97 -6.48 -8.31
N ASP A 290 -8.87 -6.02 -7.06
CA ASP A 290 -9.88 -5.18 -6.38
C ASP A 290 -11.23 -5.88 -6.16
N ILE A 291 -11.20 -7.21 -6.21
CA ILE A 291 -12.32 -8.12 -5.95
C ILE A 291 -11.83 -9.32 -5.15
N GLY A 292 -12.61 -9.76 -4.16
CA GLY A 292 -12.34 -11.02 -3.44
C GLY A 292 -12.82 -12.20 -4.26
N ALA A 293 -11.93 -12.80 -5.05
CA ALA A 293 -12.25 -13.90 -5.96
C ALA A 293 -11.96 -15.25 -5.29
N LEU A 294 -13.00 -16.05 -5.08
CA LEU A 294 -12.93 -17.36 -4.42
C LEU A 294 -13.41 -18.46 -5.37
N TYR A 295 -12.62 -19.53 -5.53
CA TYR A 295 -12.93 -20.67 -6.38
C TYR A 295 -12.65 -21.97 -5.64
N PHE A 296 -13.53 -22.97 -5.82
CA PHE A 296 -13.25 -24.32 -5.34
C PHE A 296 -12.59 -25.12 -6.48
N ILE A 297 -11.27 -25.32 -6.37
CA ILE A 297 -10.46 -26.07 -7.32
C ILE A 297 -10.43 -27.58 -7.00
N GLY A 298 -10.91 -27.96 -5.81
CA GLY A 298 -10.96 -29.35 -5.34
C GLY A 298 -9.75 -29.74 -4.48
N GLU A 299 -9.98 -30.60 -3.49
CA GLU A 299 -8.94 -31.04 -2.54
C GLU A 299 -7.77 -31.75 -3.23
N ASP A 300 -8.02 -32.54 -4.28
CA ASP A 300 -6.97 -33.23 -5.05
C ASP A 300 -6.02 -32.25 -5.75
N ALA A 301 -6.59 -31.24 -6.43
CA ALA A 301 -5.81 -30.21 -7.11
C ALA A 301 -4.96 -29.42 -6.11
N ALA A 302 -5.56 -28.97 -5.01
CA ALA A 302 -4.83 -28.27 -3.95
C ALA A 302 -3.74 -29.13 -3.33
N ALA A 303 -4.01 -30.40 -3.00
CA ALA A 303 -3.03 -31.30 -2.41
C ALA A 303 -1.80 -31.48 -3.32
N ARG A 304 -2.03 -31.67 -4.63
CA ARG A 304 -0.95 -31.79 -5.63
C ARG A 304 -0.12 -30.52 -5.76
N ILE A 305 -0.75 -29.35 -5.72
CA ILE A 305 -0.05 -28.06 -5.76
C ILE A 305 0.82 -27.89 -4.51
N ILE A 306 0.24 -28.13 -3.32
CA ILE A 306 0.93 -28.01 -2.04
C ILE A 306 2.12 -28.97 -1.96
N GLU A 307 1.94 -30.24 -2.35
CA GLU A 307 3.01 -31.25 -2.38
C GLU A 307 4.12 -30.86 -3.36
N HIS A 308 3.76 -30.37 -4.55
CA HIS A 308 4.72 -29.92 -5.53
C HIS A 308 5.54 -28.74 -5.01
N ALA A 309 4.89 -27.73 -4.43
CA ALA A 309 5.55 -26.56 -3.86
C ALA A 309 6.52 -26.96 -2.74
N ARG A 310 6.13 -27.86 -1.83
CA ARG A 310 7.01 -28.41 -0.78
C ARG A 310 8.25 -29.10 -1.34
N SER A 311 8.09 -29.87 -2.41
CA SER A 311 9.17 -30.72 -2.95
C SER A 311 10.09 -29.99 -3.93
N ASN A 312 9.65 -28.85 -4.48
CA ASN A 312 10.33 -28.15 -5.57
C ASN A 312 10.67 -26.69 -5.25
N SER A 313 10.87 -26.39 -3.97
CA SER A 313 11.28 -25.08 -3.50
C SER A 313 12.56 -25.14 -2.67
N ASP A 314 13.12 -23.96 -2.43
CA ASP A 314 14.21 -23.71 -1.51
C ASP A 314 13.72 -22.71 -0.44
N GLU A 315 14.10 -22.94 0.81
CA GLU A 315 13.88 -21.95 1.87
C GLU A 315 14.60 -20.63 1.52
N THR A 316 13.97 -19.52 1.85
CA THR A 316 14.51 -18.17 1.62
C THR A 316 14.22 -17.28 2.81
N GLU A 317 14.95 -16.16 2.91
CA GLU A 317 14.63 -15.16 3.91
C GLU A 317 13.24 -14.57 3.66
N ALA A 318 12.51 -14.34 4.75
CA ALA A 318 11.26 -13.61 4.72
C ALA A 318 11.47 -12.23 4.08
N GLU A 319 10.60 -11.91 3.13
CA GLU A 319 10.56 -10.58 2.53
C GLU A 319 9.39 -9.83 3.16
N PRO A 320 9.62 -8.68 3.82
CA PRO A 320 8.54 -7.93 4.43
C PRO A 320 7.56 -7.45 3.36
N TYR A 321 6.27 -7.43 3.68
CA TYR A 321 5.22 -6.82 2.84
C TYR A 321 5.62 -5.39 2.46
N GLU A 322 6.21 -4.66 3.40
CA GLU A 322 6.66 -3.29 3.22
C GLU A 322 7.96 -3.05 3.99
N TYR A 323 8.97 -2.48 3.32
CA TYR A 323 10.19 -2.13 4.02
C TYR A 323 9.98 -0.88 4.87
N THR A 324 10.39 -1.00 6.13
CA THR A 324 10.15 0.03 7.15
C THR A 324 11.45 0.44 7.83
N LEU A 325 11.55 1.73 8.16
CA LEU A 325 12.54 2.28 9.08
C LEU A 325 11.84 3.06 10.19
N VAL A 326 12.38 3.00 11.39
CA VAL A 326 11.82 3.68 12.55
C VAL A 326 12.92 4.50 13.19
N GLY A 327 12.66 5.77 13.52
CA GLY A 327 13.67 6.58 14.16
C GLY A 327 13.21 8.00 14.43
N LYS A 328 14.13 8.80 14.95
CA LYS A 328 13.90 10.21 15.25
C LYS A 328 14.46 11.06 14.12
N ILE A 329 13.68 12.02 13.65
CA ILE A 329 14.16 13.01 12.69
C ILE A 329 15.15 13.93 13.41
N THR A 330 16.39 13.97 12.95
CA THR A 330 17.45 14.83 13.50
C THR A 330 17.71 16.05 12.64
N GLU A 331 17.43 15.96 11.34
CA GLU A 331 17.60 17.04 10.37
C GLU A 331 16.56 16.93 9.25
N ILE A 332 16.09 18.07 8.74
CA ILE A 332 15.35 18.16 7.48
C ILE A 332 16.11 19.16 6.60
N GLY A 333 16.63 18.68 5.48
CA GLY A 333 17.37 19.46 4.50
C GLY A 333 16.59 19.66 3.20
N ASP A 334 17.28 20.18 2.19
CA ASP A 334 16.71 20.32 0.85
C ASP A 334 16.71 18.95 0.14
N GLY A 335 15.52 18.36 0.00
CA GLY A 335 15.32 17.06 -0.66
C GLY A 335 15.61 15.82 0.20
N TYR A 336 15.88 15.98 1.50
CA TYR A 336 16.12 14.86 2.41
C TYR A 336 15.76 15.14 3.87
N LEU A 337 15.68 14.07 4.67
CA LEU A 337 15.75 14.11 6.13
C LEU A 337 16.82 13.12 6.64
N LEU A 338 17.34 13.37 7.84
CA LEU A 338 18.17 12.42 8.58
C LEU A 338 17.33 11.75 9.65
N LEU A 339 17.33 10.42 9.66
CA LEU A 339 16.60 9.57 10.59
C LEU A 339 17.59 8.80 11.45
N ASP A 340 17.65 9.13 12.74
CA ASP A 340 18.49 8.42 13.72
C ASP A 340 17.63 7.41 14.49
N ASP A 341 17.93 6.13 14.33
CA ASP A 341 17.17 5.05 14.98
C ASP A 341 17.75 4.61 16.34
N SER A 342 18.83 5.23 16.82
CA SER A 342 19.55 4.79 18.04
C SER A 342 18.61 4.70 19.25
N SER A 343 17.72 5.68 19.42
CA SER A 343 16.81 5.73 20.57
C SER A 343 15.74 4.63 20.58
N VAL A 344 15.42 4.07 19.42
CA VAL A 344 14.41 3.01 19.25
C VAL A 344 15.05 1.63 19.10
N CYS A 345 16.36 1.53 18.94
CA CYS A 345 17.09 0.26 18.95
C CYS A 345 17.06 -0.41 20.31
N ALA A 346 17.10 -1.75 20.33
CA ALA A 346 17.19 -2.55 21.54
C ALA A 346 18.52 -2.28 22.29
N ASP A 347 19.62 -2.17 21.56
CA ASP A 347 20.88 -1.57 22.03
C ASP A 347 21.14 -0.28 21.25
N GLU A 348 21.26 0.85 21.95
CA GLU A 348 21.49 2.16 21.33
C GLU A 348 22.80 2.22 20.53
N LYS A 349 23.78 1.36 20.84
CA LYS A 349 25.05 1.26 20.12
C LYS A 349 24.91 0.69 18.71
N ASP A 350 23.83 -0.05 18.46
CA ASP A 350 23.53 -0.56 17.13
C ASP A 350 22.93 0.52 16.23
N GLY A 351 22.63 1.70 16.78
CA GLY A 351 22.02 2.84 16.10
C GLY A 351 22.72 3.26 14.81
N MET A 352 21.91 3.64 13.82
CA MET A 352 22.31 4.10 12.50
C MET A 352 21.58 5.39 12.15
N VAL A 353 22.21 6.19 11.28
CA VAL A 353 21.59 7.39 10.71
C VAL A 353 21.32 7.16 9.24
N PHE A 354 20.04 7.11 8.89
CA PHE A 354 19.60 6.98 7.51
C PHE A 354 19.37 8.34 6.90
N LYS A 355 19.83 8.52 5.66
CA LYS A 355 19.47 9.69 4.86
C LYS A 355 18.28 9.32 3.98
N VAL A 356 17.11 9.83 4.30
CA VAL A 356 15.87 9.51 3.57
C VAL A 356 15.56 10.62 2.57
N SER A 357 15.37 10.27 1.30
CA SER A 357 14.93 11.23 0.28
C SER A 357 13.51 11.72 0.55
N THR A 358 13.27 13.02 0.39
CA THR A 358 11.94 13.65 0.53
C THR A 358 11.43 14.21 -0.80
N GLU A 359 11.98 13.74 -1.92
CA GLU A 359 11.58 14.18 -3.27
C GLU A 359 10.14 13.74 -3.60
N ASP A 360 9.75 12.56 -3.12
CA ASP A 360 8.39 12.06 -3.25
C ASP A 360 7.42 12.92 -2.45
N ILE A 361 6.38 13.42 -3.12
CA ILE A 361 5.33 14.25 -2.51
C ILE A 361 4.66 13.53 -1.34
N ARG A 362 4.61 12.20 -1.35
CA ARG A 362 3.99 11.40 -0.30
C ARG A 362 4.76 11.41 1.01
N VAL A 363 6.06 11.70 0.96
CA VAL A 363 6.88 11.96 2.15
C VAL A 363 6.83 13.44 2.51
N ARG A 364 6.97 14.32 1.51
CA ARG A 364 6.98 15.78 1.73
C ARG A 364 5.68 16.29 2.36
N ARG A 365 4.52 15.75 1.97
CA ARG A 365 3.22 16.13 2.54
C ARG A 365 3.12 15.88 4.05
N CYS A 366 3.79 14.85 4.56
CA CYS A 366 3.80 14.57 6.00
C CYS A 366 4.62 15.63 6.76
N ILE A 367 5.70 16.14 6.16
CA ILE A 367 6.48 17.26 6.73
C ILE A 367 5.68 18.57 6.67
N GLU A 368 5.14 18.88 5.49
CA GLU A 368 4.59 20.20 5.19
C GLU A 368 3.15 20.38 5.69
N PHE A 369 2.30 19.37 5.55
CA PHE A 369 0.89 19.42 5.95
C PHE A 369 0.69 18.94 7.39
N GLU A 370 1.16 17.74 7.72
CA GLU A 370 1.02 17.17 9.07
C GLU A 370 2.01 17.73 10.10
N LYS A 371 2.92 18.61 9.66
CA LYS A 371 3.91 19.28 10.51
C LYS A 371 4.81 18.28 11.26
N ILE A 372 5.18 17.19 10.60
CA ILE A 372 6.21 16.27 11.10
C ILE A 372 7.57 16.94 10.92
N GLY A 373 8.22 17.28 12.04
CA GLY A 373 9.46 18.06 12.06
C GLY A 373 10.58 17.39 12.84
N VAL A 374 11.73 18.07 12.90
CA VAL A 374 12.89 17.65 13.70
C VAL A 374 12.46 17.36 15.14
N GLY A 375 12.93 16.24 15.67
CA GLY A 375 12.58 15.74 17.00
C GLY A 375 11.44 14.72 17.01
N ALA A 376 10.64 14.62 15.94
CA ALA A 376 9.58 13.61 15.84
C ALA A 376 10.16 12.20 15.69
N THR A 377 9.56 11.23 16.36
CA THR A 377 9.74 9.81 16.03
C THR A 377 8.81 9.50 14.87
N VAL A 378 9.30 8.77 13.86
CA VAL A 378 8.54 8.46 12.65
C VAL A 378 8.79 7.03 12.19
N VAL A 379 7.85 6.55 11.38
CA VAL A 379 7.92 5.30 10.65
C VAL A 379 7.94 5.63 9.16
N ILE A 380 9.00 5.26 8.47
CA ILE A 380 9.20 5.51 7.04
C ILE A 380 8.95 4.21 6.27
N ARG A 381 8.14 4.30 5.22
CA ARG A 381 7.85 3.21 4.28
C ARG A 381 8.53 3.46 2.94
N TYR A 382 9.15 2.45 2.36
CA TYR A 382 9.92 2.60 1.13
C TYR A 382 10.01 1.33 0.27
N ASP A 383 10.33 1.49 -1.01
CA ASP A 383 10.40 0.41 -2.01
C ASP A 383 11.68 -0.46 -1.92
N GLY A 384 12.32 -0.53 -0.76
CA GLY A 384 13.47 -1.41 -0.53
C GLY A 384 14.79 -0.93 -1.16
N VAL A 385 14.93 0.33 -1.57
CA VAL A 385 16.20 0.83 -2.14
C VAL A 385 17.03 1.57 -1.09
N ILE A 386 18.05 0.90 -0.54
CA ILE A 386 19.11 1.55 0.26
C ILE A 386 20.42 1.50 -0.52
N ARG A 387 21.09 2.65 -0.68
CA ARG A 387 22.39 2.78 -1.37
C ARG A 387 23.52 3.05 -0.38
N GLU A 388 24.74 3.11 -0.91
CA GLU A 388 25.95 3.48 -0.17
C GLU A 388 25.73 4.78 0.63
N GLY A 389 26.21 4.78 1.88
CA GLY A 389 26.00 5.89 2.82
C GLY A 389 24.59 5.94 3.41
N ASP A 390 23.92 4.79 3.53
CA ASP A 390 22.60 4.64 4.16
C ASP A 390 21.52 5.56 3.56
N LEU A 391 21.65 5.81 2.25
CA LEU A 391 20.72 6.62 1.48
C LEU A 391 19.50 5.79 1.10
N VAL A 392 18.36 6.14 1.69
CA VAL A 392 17.06 5.51 1.44
C VAL A 392 16.36 6.26 0.31
N LEU A 393 16.17 5.56 -0.81
CA LEU A 393 15.40 6.02 -1.96
C LEU A 393 14.06 5.29 -2.02
N GLY A 394 13.12 5.87 -2.77
CA GLY A 394 11.79 5.28 -2.94
C GLY A 394 10.96 5.30 -1.66
N ALA A 395 11.26 6.21 -0.72
CA ALA A 395 10.39 6.47 0.40
C ALA A 395 9.06 7.04 -0.12
N TYR A 396 7.96 6.44 0.29
CA TYR A 396 6.62 6.79 -0.21
C TYR A 396 5.60 7.01 0.90
N GLY A 397 5.99 6.87 2.16
CA GLY A 397 5.12 7.13 3.29
C GLY A 397 5.91 7.46 4.54
N MET A 398 5.32 8.27 5.40
CA MET A 398 5.86 8.60 6.71
C MET A 398 4.70 8.79 7.68
N ASP A 399 4.74 8.07 8.81
CA ASP A 399 3.80 8.29 9.91
C ASP A 399 4.51 8.79 11.15
N ARG A 400 3.79 9.55 11.98
CA ARG A 400 4.29 9.96 13.29
C ARG A 400 4.19 8.79 14.27
N GLY A 401 5.33 8.39 14.82
CA GLY A 401 5.43 7.46 15.94
C GLY A 401 5.44 8.17 17.28
N PHE A 402 4.95 7.48 18.31
CA PHE A 402 4.93 7.89 19.71
C PHE A 402 5.52 6.78 20.56
N ILE A 403 6.35 7.13 21.54
CA ILE A 403 6.90 6.13 22.46
C ILE A 403 5.90 5.89 23.59
N HIS A 404 5.45 4.65 23.76
CA HIS A 404 4.58 4.20 24.84
C HIS A 404 5.13 2.88 25.41
N ASP A 405 5.41 2.84 26.72
CA ASP A 405 6.01 1.67 27.38
C ASP A 405 7.27 1.12 26.70
N GLY A 406 8.11 2.03 26.20
CA GLY A 406 9.34 1.69 25.47
C GLY A 406 9.11 1.24 24.02
N ALA A 407 7.86 1.08 23.61
CA ALA A 407 7.46 0.69 22.27
C ALA A 407 7.15 1.88 21.37
N VAL A 408 7.43 1.77 20.07
CA VAL A 408 6.98 2.75 19.09
C VAL A 408 5.55 2.41 18.68
N VAL A 409 4.66 3.39 18.85
CA VAL A 409 3.25 3.33 18.52
C VAL A 409 2.93 4.32 17.43
N VAL A 410 2.36 3.85 16.33
CA VAL A 410 1.75 4.71 15.32
C VAL A 410 0.24 4.72 15.56
N PRO A 411 -0.35 5.84 16.01
CA PRO A 411 -1.79 6.04 15.98
C PRO A 411 -2.21 6.34 14.54
N GLU A 412 -3.23 5.62 14.05
CA GLU A 412 -3.90 5.94 12.77
C GLU A 412 -4.70 7.24 12.83
#